data_AF-A0A1J5RTE6-F1
#
_entry.id   AF-A0A1J5RTE6-F1
#
_cell.length_a   1.000
_cell.length_b   1.000
_cell.length_c   1.000
_cell.angle_alpha   90.00
_cell.angle_beta   90.00
_cell.angle_gamma   90.00
#
_symmetry.space_group_name_H-M   'P 1'
#
loop_
_entity.id
_entity.type
_entity.pdbx_description
1 polymer ?
#
loop_
_entity_poly.entity_id
_entity_poly.type
_entity_poly.pdbx_seq_one_letter_code
_entity_poly.pdbx_strand_id
1 'polypeptide(L)' 'MKVVAEGVETVEQRDLLVAAGCDFGQGYLFAKPMPADDFDRYLENSVTV' A
#
# COMPACT_ATOMS: atom_id res chain seq x y z
N MET A 1 7.40 9.15 16.08
CA MET A 1 7.63 9.53 14.67
C MET A 1 7.10 8.39 13.83
N LYS A 2 6.28 8.63 12.80
CA LYS A 2 5.79 7.57 11.92
C LYS A 2 6.61 7.53 10.64
N VAL A 3 6.87 6.34 10.11
CA VAL A 3 7.66 6.13 8.89
C VAL A 3 6.83 5.47 7.80
N VAL A 4 7.12 5.83 6.55
CA VAL A 4 6.50 5.24 5.35
C VAL A 4 7.61 4.57 4.55
N ALA A 5 7.45 3.28 4.26
CA ALA A 5 8.33 2.56 3.35
C ALA A 5 7.76 2.63 1.92
N GLU A 6 8.51 3.24 1.00
CA GLU A 6 8.13 3.39 -0.41
C GLU A 6 8.79 2.31 -1.29
N GLY A 7 8.09 1.87 -2.33
CA GLY A 7 8.59 0.86 -3.28
C GLY A 7 8.37 -0.58 -2.85
N VAL A 8 7.32 -0.87 -2.07
CA VAL A 8 6.97 -2.25 -1.67
C VAL A 8 6.28 -2.99 -2.81
N GLU A 9 6.95 -3.98 -3.38
CA GLU A 9 6.49 -4.73 -4.55
C GLU A 9 6.21 -6.21 -4.25
N THR A 10 6.81 -6.78 -3.19
CA THR A 10 6.63 -8.19 -2.83
C THR A 10 6.18 -8.39 -1.38
N VAL A 11 5.54 -9.53 -1.11
CA VAL A 11 5.08 -9.93 0.22
C VAL A 11 6.25 -10.01 1.21
N GLU A 12 7.40 -10.51 0.76
CA GLU A 12 8.60 -10.64 1.58
C GLU A 12 9.16 -9.28 2.00
N GLN A 13 9.15 -8.28 1.10
CA GLN A 13 9.54 -6.91 1.44
C GLN A 13 8.61 -6.31 2.49
N ARG A 14 7.29 -6.47 2.32
CA ARG A 14 6.29 -6.03 3.31
C ARG A 14 6.57 -6.66 4.68
N ASP A 15 6.77 -7.98 4.73
CA ASP A 15 6.92 -8.71 5.98
C ASP A 15 8.20 -8.29 6.73
N LEU A 16 9.30 -8.04 6.02
CA LEU A 16 10.52 -7.49 6.59
C LEU A 16 10.30 -6.08 7.18
N LEU A 17 9.58 -5.21 6.47
CA LEU A 17 9.31 -3.84 6.90
C LEU A 17 8.38 -3.80 8.13
N VAL A 18 7.38 -4.68 8.17
CA VAL A 18 6.50 -4.86 9.34
C VAL A 18 7.32 -5.33 10.55
N ALA A 19 8.18 -6.33 10.37
CA ALA A 19 9.05 -6.82 11.44
C ALA A 19 10.06 -5.77 11.93
N ALA A 20 10.51 -4.87 11.05
CA ALA A 20 11.38 -3.74 11.38
C ALA A 20 10.63 -2.58 12.07
N GLY A 21 9.31 -2.65 12.22
CA GLY A 21 8.49 -1.64 12.88
C GLY A 21 8.11 -0.45 12.00
N CYS A 22 8.08 -0.61 10.66
CA CYS A 22 7.55 0.43 9.79
C CYS A 22 6.03 0.59 9.98
N ASP A 23 5.56 1.83 10.08
CA ASP A 23 4.13 2.11 10.33
C ASP A 23 3.27 1.93 9.06
N PHE A 24 3.81 2.30 7.89
CA PHE A 24 3.09 2.30 6.63
C PHE A 24 3.95 1.79 5.47
N GLY A 25 3.30 1.27 4.43
CA GLY A 25 3.93 0.86 3.18
C GLY A 25 3.20 1.40 1.95
N GLN A 26 3.95 1.78 0.93
CA GLN A 26 3.45 2.18 -0.37
C GLN A 26 4.23 1.45 -1.47
N GLY A 27 3.53 0.91 -2.47
CA GLY A 27 4.14 0.29 -3.63
C GLY A 27 3.18 -0.63 -4.37
N TYR A 28 3.68 -1.24 -5.44
CA TYR A 28 2.86 -2.01 -6.38
C TYR A 28 2.27 -3.30 -5.80
N LEU A 29 2.79 -3.76 -4.66
CA LEU A 29 2.15 -4.84 -3.89
C LEU A 29 0.73 -4.46 -3.46
N PHE A 30 0.50 -3.19 -3.14
CA PHE A 30 -0.78 -2.68 -2.65
C PHE A 30 -1.64 -2.16 -3.80
N ALA A 31 -1.11 -1.20 -4.55
CA ALA A 31 -1.76 -0.62 -5.71
C ALA A 31 -0.72 0.10 -6.58
N LYS A 32 -0.93 0.08 -7.90
CA LYS A 32 -0.19 0.95 -8.81
C LYS A 32 -0.76 2.37 -8.76
N PRO A 33 0.04 3.41 -9.07
CA PRO A 33 -0.49 4.74 -9.37
C PRO A 33 -1.58 4.63 -10.44
N MET A 34 -2.67 5.35 -10.23
CA MET A 34 -3.83 5.32 -11.10
C MET A 34 -4.41 6.74 -11.26
N PRO A 35 -5.14 7.01 -12.35
CA PRO A 35 -5.92 8.22 -12.51
C PRO A 35 -6.95 8.41 -11.37
N ALA A 36 -7.41 9.64 -11.17
CA ALA A 36 -8.38 9.96 -10.12
C ALA A 36 -9.69 9.15 -10.28
N ASP A 37 -10.25 9.10 -11.49
CA ASP A 37 -11.49 8.35 -11.76
C ASP A 37 -11.35 6.84 -11.46
N ASP A 38 -10.15 6.28 -11.64
CA ASP A 38 -9.86 4.89 -11.30
C ASP A 38 -9.68 4.69 -9.79
N PHE A 39 -9.17 5.71 -9.09
CA PHE A 39 -9.04 5.68 -7.64
C PHE A 39 -10.42 5.68 -6.94
N ASP A 40 -11.37 6.49 -7.40
CA ASP A 40 -12.73 6.49 -6.86
C ASP A 40 -13.37 5.10 -6.98
N ARG A 41 -13.22 4.48 -8.15
CA ARG A 41 -13.68 3.09 -8.38
C ARG A 41 -12.94 2.08 -7.51
N TYR A 42 -11.64 2.26 -7.31
CA TYR A 42 -10.85 1.40 -6.44
C TYR A 42 -11.33 1.47 -4.98
N LEU A 43 -11.64 2.68 -4.49
CA LEU A 43 -12.19 2.88 -3.15
C LEU A 43 -13.58 2.25 -2.98
N GLU A 44 -14.49 2.46 -3.93
CA GLU A 44 -15.83 1.87 -3.91
C GLU A 44 -15.78 0.33 -3.82
N ASN A 45 -14.86 -0.31 -4.54
CA ASN A 45 -14.70 -1.76 -4.54
C ASN A 45 -13.94 -2.32 -3.32
N SER A 46 -13.17 -1.49 -2.64
CA SER A 46 -12.31 -1.92 -1.51
C SER A 46 -12.99 -1.79 -0.15
N VAL A 47 -14.15 -1.13 -0.07
CA VAL A 47 -14.97 -1.02 1.15
C VAL A 47 -16.00 -2.14 1.17
N THR A 48 -15.75 -3.19 1.95
CA THR A 48 -16.84 -4.09 2.36
C THR A 48 -17.65 -3.37 3.43
N VAL A 49 -18.91 -3.03 3.11
CA VAL A 49 -19.88 -2.55 4.11
C VAL A 49 -20.44 -3.74 4.88
#